data_AF-A0AAJ4AL60-F1
#
_entry.id   AF-A0AAJ4AL60-F1
#
_cell.length_a   1.000
_cell.length_b   1.000
_cell.length_c   1.000
_cell.angle_alpha   90.00
_cell.angle_beta   90.00
_cell.angle_gamma   90.00
#
_symmetry.space_group_name_H-M   'P 1'
#
loop_
_entity.id
_entity.type
_entity.pdbx_description
1 polymer ?
#
loop_
_entity_poly.entity_id
_entity_poly.type
_entity_poly.pdbx_seq_one_letter_code
_entity_poly.pdbx_strand_id
1 'polypeptide(L)'
;MKYARRWVLKVINRYLLLITTLFISLYSHANETPVPIKTESGYLIEIKEQDSEYYPLKLSISKNGIFNKVDEYSYEGGTPIVDSMKIVNLENSNNLVVLVYWNVANPELRGTVYKTYVYTLENDVLSINKKITNDNNLEGFEGLYNEGEGGNGQYQLKELPEVEEYLLSKYSQSSKKTSELSMCNEGTEEVFSCTLENNKQVSLCALGSSFIYRYGTPDNIELEYPNDGEKPLDWRLIQGPSLKQEVFFNRGKYNYALSYSMDVVDLLSAEFQDTYALDVEHNGKSIFSRTCKEVSKPFPPHFGASFQ
;
A
#
# COMPACT_ATOMS: atom_id res chain seq x y z
N MET A 1 -67.92 66.04 25.77
CA MET A 1 -68.35 64.67 26.16
C MET A 1 -67.28 63.71 25.64
N LYS A 2 -66.37 63.21 26.47
CA LYS A 2 -66.46 62.05 27.39
C LYS A 2 -66.38 60.67 26.69
N TYR A 3 -65.23 60.00 26.92
CA TYR A 3 -64.94 58.54 26.91
C TYR A 3 -64.91 57.79 25.55
N ALA A 4 -64.06 56.79 25.26
CA ALA A 4 -62.90 56.19 25.92
C ALA A 4 -62.26 55.06 25.05
N ARG A 5 -60.96 54.82 25.27
CA ARG A 5 -60.18 53.54 25.28
C ARG A 5 -60.08 52.66 24.01
N ARG A 6 -58.87 52.48 23.45
CA ARG A 6 -57.81 51.47 23.79
C ARG A 6 -58.22 50.00 23.53
N TRP A 7 -57.72 49.43 22.43
CA TRP A 7 -57.38 48.00 22.18
C TRP A 7 -56.22 48.03 21.15
N VAL A 8 -54.94 48.01 21.57
CA VAL A 8 -54.08 46.85 21.86
C VAL A 8 -53.79 45.99 20.62
N LEU A 9 -52.50 46.01 20.24
CA LEU A 9 -51.79 45.05 19.38
C LEU A 9 -52.30 43.62 19.51
N LYS A 10 -52.52 42.93 18.37
CA LYS A 10 -52.15 41.51 18.13
C LYS A 10 -52.78 40.99 16.83
N VAL A 11 -52.03 41.04 15.73
CA VAL A 11 -51.91 39.97 14.71
C VAL A 11 -50.58 40.25 13.98
N ILE A 12 -49.43 40.16 14.63
CA ILE A 12 -48.54 38.98 14.61
C ILE A 12 -48.60 38.25 13.25
N ASN A 13 -47.85 38.80 12.29
CA ASN A 13 -46.63 38.15 11.77
C ASN A 13 -46.62 36.62 11.95
N ARG A 14 -47.29 35.89 11.05
CA ARG A 14 -47.48 34.43 11.17
C ARG A 14 -46.78 33.61 10.07
N TYR A 15 -45.94 34.23 9.25
CA TYR A 15 -45.20 33.55 8.18
C TYR A 15 -43.72 33.96 8.08
N LEU A 16 -43.13 34.52 9.15
CA LEU A 16 -41.71 34.91 9.16
C LEU A 16 -40.91 34.25 10.30
N LEU A 17 -41.34 33.06 10.74
CA LEU A 17 -40.69 32.33 11.84
C LEU A 17 -40.87 30.82 11.65
N LEU A 18 -40.44 30.31 10.49
CA LEU A 18 -40.37 28.86 10.22
C LEU A 18 -39.29 28.50 9.17
N ILE A 19 -38.27 29.35 9.00
CA ILE A 19 -37.10 29.08 8.14
C ILE A 19 -35.81 29.51 8.89
N THR A 20 -35.62 29.04 10.12
CA THR A 20 -34.36 29.25 10.88
C THR A 20 -33.93 28.07 11.74
N THR A 21 -34.44 26.85 11.48
CA THR A 21 -33.96 25.63 12.16
C THR A 21 -33.57 24.52 11.19
N LEU A 22 -33.11 24.88 9.99
CA LEU A 22 -32.57 23.92 9.02
C LEU A 22 -31.21 24.37 8.47
N PHE A 23 -30.34 24.89 9.34
CA PHE A 23 -28.92 25.04 9.05
C PHE A 23 -28.15 24.71 10.32
N ILE A 24 -27.01 24.04 10.16
CA ILE A 24 -26.13 23.48 11.20
C ILE A 24 -26.50 22.04 11.63
N SER A 25 -26.63 21.14 10.67
CA SER A 25 -25.82 19.92 10.73
C SER A 25 -24.60 20.13 9.82
N LEU A 26 -23.77 21.12 10.15
CA LEU A 26 -22.37 21.06 9.76
C LEU A 26 -21.84 19.87 10.55
N TYR A 27 -21.73 18.74 9.85
CA TYR A 27 -20.86 17.65 10.27
C TYR A 27 -19.46 18.24 10.37
N SER A 28 -19.11 18.78 11.54
CA SER A 28 -17.73 18.83 11.95
C SER A 28 -17.31 17.37 12.09
N HIS A 29 -16.72 16.80 11.03
CA HIS A 29 -15.81 15.69 11.21
C HIS A 29 -14.62 16.29 11.98
N ALA A 30 -14.75 16.34 13.31
CA ALA A 30 -13.58 16.45 14.15
C ALA A 30 -12.75 15.21 13.80
N ASN A 31 -11.56 15.40 13.26
CA ASN A 31 -10.62 14.31 13.08
C ASN A 31 -10.32 13.78 14.48
N GLU A 32 -10.99 12.71 14.88
CA GLU A 32 -10.79 12.11 16.19
C GLU A 32 -9.37 11.52 16.20
N THR A 33 -8.56 11.94 17.18
CA THR A 33 -7.25 11.32 17.41
C THR A 33 -7.43 9.81 17.59
N PRO A 34 -6.51 8.98 17.08
CA PRO A 34 -6.68 7.54 17.14
C PRO A 34 -6.77 7.06 18.58
N VAL A 35 -7.53 5.99 18.79
CA VAL A 35 -7.78 5.42 20.13
C VAL A 35 -6.44 4.99 20.77
N PRO A 36 -6.11 5.45 21.99
CA PRO A 36 -4.91 5.04 22.70
C PRO A 36 -4.75 3.52 22.81
N ILE A 37 -3.53 3.02 22.62
CA ILE A 37 -3.21 1.58 22.73
C ILE A 37 -2.64 1.28 24.10
N LYS A 38 -3.15 0.24 24.76
CA LYS A 38 -2.60 -0.26 26.03
C LYS A 38 -1.73 -1.49 25.77
N THR A 39 -0.47 -1.46 26.19
CA THR A 39 0.43 -2.63 26.14
C THR A 39 0.04 -3.66 27.21
N GLU A 40 0.46 -4.91 27.06
CA GLU A 40 0.24 -5.97 28.06
C GLU A 40 0.81 -5.60 29.43
N SER A 41 1.96 -4.92 29.45
CA SER A 41 2.62 -4.39 30.66
C SER A 41 1.92 -3.15 31.25
N GLY A 42 0.82 -2.70 30.65
CA GLY A 42 -0.02 -1.61 31.12
C GLY A 42 0.45 -0.20 30.75
N TYR A 43 1.39 -0.06 29.80
CA TYR A 43 1.74 1.26 29.25
C TYR A 43 0.64 1.75 28.30
N LEU A 44 0.44 3.06 28.25
CA LEU A 44 -0.50 3.73 27.35
C LEU A 44 0.28 4.47 26.27
N ILE A 45 0.04 4.10 25.01
CA ILE A 45 0.57 4.74 23.81
C ILE A 45 -0.53 5.63 23.24
N GLU A 46 -0.22 6.90 23.02
CA GLU A 46 -1.20 7.90 22.60
C GLU A 46 -0.59 9.00 21.73
N ILE A 47 -1.43 9.56 20.85
CA ILE A 47 -1.14 10.79 20.12
C ILE A 47 -1.71 11.96 20.92
N LYS A 48 -0.92 13.00 21.12
CA LYS A 48 -1.34 14.21 21.82
C LYS A 48 -1.03 15.45 21.00
N GLU A 49 -1.95 16.40 21.03
CA GLU A 49 -1.65 17.77 20.64
C GLU A 49 -0.61 18.38 21.58
N GLN A 50 0.19 19.27 21.04
CA GLN A 50 1.14 20.08 21.81
C GLN A 50 1.22 21.49 21.25
N ASP A 51 1.49 22.44 22.14
CA ASP A 51 1.74 23.83 21.77
C ASP A 51 3.18 23.97 21.27
N SER A 52 3.39 23.67 19.98
CA SER A 52 4.68 23.74 19.30
C SER A 52 4.48 24.36 17.92
N GLU A 53 5.31 25.35 17.60
CA GLU A 53 5.24 26.09 16.33
C GLU A 53 5.42 25.18 15.11
N TYR A 54 6.23 24.13 15.23
CA TYR A 54 6.61 23.27 14.11
C TYR A 54 6.01 21.86 14.19
N TYR A 55 5.62 21.40 15.37
CA TYR A 55 5.23 20.01 15.62
C TYR A 55 3.93 19.93 16.42
N PRO A 56 2.76 20.11 15.82
CA PRO A 56 1.49 20.20 16.56
C PRO A 56 1.08 18.89 17.24
N LEU A 57 1.62 17.74 16.80
CA LEU A 57 1.32 16.43 17.39
C LEU A 57 2.59 15.75 17.92
N LYS A 58 2.43 14.95 18.97
CA LYS A 58 3.47 14.06 19.51
C LYS A 58 2.95 12.65 19.75
N LEU A 59 3.81 11.67 19.52
CA LEU A 59 3.64 10.31 20.02
C LEU A 59 4.23 10.21 21.43
N SER A 60 3.45 9.67 22.36
CA SER A 60 3.89 9.49 23.75
C SER A 60 3.60 8.08 24.23
N ILE A 61 4.46 7.57 25.10
CA ILE A 61 4.22 6.36 25.88
C ILE A 61 4.26 6.71 27.37
N SER A 62 3.29 6.22 28.14
CA SER A 62 3.18 6.56 29.55
C SER A 62 2.78 5.39 30.44
N LYS A 63 3.19 5.44 31.70
CA LYS A 63 2.74 4.52 32.75
C LYS A 63 2.58 5.27 34.06
N ASN A 64 1.45 5.09 34.72
CA ASN A 64 1.12 5.76 35.98
C ASN A 64 1.29 7.30 35.91
N GLY A 65 1.03 7.91 34.76
CA GLY A 65 1.16 9.36 34.56
C GLY A 65 2.59 9.87 34.34
N ILE A 66 3.60 9.00 34.28
CA ILE A 66 4.94 9.37 33.80
C ILE A 66 4.93 9.28 32.28
N PHE A 67 5.11 10.41 31.61
CA PHE A 67 5.04 10.53 30.15
C PHE A 67 6.45 10.62 29.55
N ASN A 68 6.72 9.78 28.57
CA ASN A 68 7.90 9.89 27.71
C ASN A 68 7.44 10.26 26.30
N LYS A 69 7.96 11.38 25.78
CA LYS A 69 7.82 11.74 24.38
C LYS A 69 8.67 10.77 23.55
N VAL A 70 8.07 10.17 22.53
CA VAL A 70 8.72 9.22 21.63
C VAL A 70 9.12 9.92 20.34
N ASP A 71 8.16 10.61 19.72
CA ASP A 71 8.35 11.31 18.46
C ASP A 71 7.36 12.47 18.32
N GLU A 72 7.53 13.27 17.29
CA GLU A 72 6.73 14.45 16.98
C GLU A 72 6.52 14.64 15.48
N TYR A 73 5.32 15.10 15.09
CA TYR A 73 4.90 15.17 13.69
C TYR A 73 4.80 16.63 13.26
N SER A 74 5.54 16.97 12.20
CA SER A 74 5.64 18.32 11.65
C SER A 74 4.47 18.69 10.74
N TYR A 75 4.38 19.98 10.43
CA TYR A 75 3.62 20.45 9.28
C TYR A 75 4.32 20.09 7.96
N GLU A 76 3.60 19.45 7.03
CA GLU A 76 4.07 19.16 5.67
C GLU A 76 3.13 19.79 4.64
N GLY A 77 3.08 21.13 4.60
CA GLY A 77 2.12 21.88 3.77
C GLY A 77 0.67 21.89 4.29
N GLY A 78 0.38 21.13 5.34
CA GLY A 78 -0.87 21.11 6.11
C GLY A 78 -0.63 20.67 7.55
N THR A 79 -1.67 20.63 8.38
CA THR A 79 -1.59 20.07 9.74
C THR A 79 -1.55 18.54 9.66
N PRO A 80 -0.61 17.86 10.35
CA PRO A 80 -0.59 16.40 10.40
C PRO A 80 -1.88 15.87 11.03
N ILE A 81 -2.39 14.78 10.47
CA ILE A 81 -3.50 14.03 11.01
C ILE A 81 -3.01 12.59 11.17
N VAL A 82 -3.07 12.07 12.39
CA VAL A 82 -2.84 10.64 12.60
C VAL A 82 -4.18 9.95 12.42
N ASP A 83 -4.30 9.17 11.36
CA ASP A 83 -5.53 8.44 11.04
C ASP A 83 -5.72 7.27 12.00
N SER A 84 -4.70 6.41 12.06
CA SER A 84 -4.79 5.13 12.72
C SER A 84 -3.43 4.67 13.24
N MET A 85 -3.46 3.81 14.26
CA MET A 85 -2.27 3.16 14.79
C MET A 85 -2.58 1.74 15.26
N LYS A 86 -1.62 0.83 15.10
CA LYS A 86 -1.75 -0.57 15.51
C LYS A 86 -0.40 -1.20 15.82
N ILE A 87 -0.39 -2.14 16.78
CA ILE A 87 0.77 -2.99 17.03
C ILE A 87 0.71 -4.19 16.08
N VAL A 88 1.75 -4.36 15.28
CA VAL A 88 1.94 -5.45 14.32
C VAL A 88 3.26 -6.15 14.63
N ASN A 89 3.31 -7.48 14.57
CA ASN A 89 4.56 -8.21 14.77
C ASN A 89 5.33 -8.26 13.44
N LEU A 90 6.51 -7.63 13.39
CA LEU A 90 7.40 -7.56 12.22
C LEU A 90 8.82 -7.92 12.67
N GLU A 91 9.59 -8.64 11.87
CA GLU A 91 10.97 -9.03 12.19
C GLU A 91 11.17 -9.75 13.55
N ASN A 92 10.14 -10.45 14.07
CA ASN A 92 10.06 -11.05 15.41
C ASN A 92 9.99 -10.06 16.58
N SER A 93 9.71 -8.79 16.31
CA SER A 93 9.45 -7.77 17.33
C SER A 93 8.06 -7.17 17.14
N ASN A 94 7.46 -6.68 18.24
CA ASN A 94 6.25 -5.89 18.14
C ASN A 94 6.63 -4.51 17.61
N ASN A 95 5.90 -4.03 16.61
CA ASN A 95 6.13 -2.72 16.03
C ASN A 95 4.81 -1.93 16.05
N LEU A 96 4.86 -0.70 16.53
CA LEU A 96 3.76 0.24 16.41
C LEU A 96 3.81 0.86 15.00
N VAL A 97 2.78 0.62 14.22
CA VAL A 97 2.52 1.26 12.94
C VAL A 97 1.64 2.48 13.19
N VAL A 98 2.04 3.64 12.67
CA VAL A 98 1.31 4.90 12.78
C VAL A 98 1.15 5.50 11.39
N LEU A 99 -0.10 5.62 10.93
CA LEU A 99 -0.41 6.22 9.64
C LEU A 99 -0.73 7.70 9.82
N VAL A 100 0.02 8.55 9.13
CA VAL A 100 -0.11 10.01 9.19
C VAL A 100 -0.37 10.56 7.80
N TYR A 101 -1.25 11.55 7.70
CA TYR A 101 -1.47 12.25 6.45
C TYR A 101 -1.61 13.76 6.63
N TRP A 102 -1.39 14.49 5.54
CA TRP A 102 -1.51 15.94 5.46
C TRP A 102 -2.37 16.32 4.26
N ASN A 103 -3.42 17.08 4.50
CA ASN A 103 -4.16 17.73 3.42
C ASN A 103 -3.39 18.96 2.97
N VAL A 104 -2.78 18.91 1.79
CA VAL A 104 -1.98 19.99 1.22
C VAL A 104 -2.78 20.72 0.17
N ALA A 105 -2.84 22.04 0.30
CA ALA A 105 -3.52 22.90 -0.65
C ALA A 105 -2.66 24.15 -0.93
N ASN A 106 -1.73 24.02 -1.87
CA ASN A 106 -0.92 25.12 -2.35
C ASN A 106 -1.02 25.24 -3.89
N PRO A 107 -0.46 26.31 -4.52
CA PRO A 107 -0.56 26.51 -5.96
C PRO A 107 0.11 25.43 -6.82
N GLU A 108 1.02 24.62 -6.28
CA GLU A 108 1.77 23.60 -7.00
C GLU A 108 1.21 22.19 -6.76
N LEU A 109 0.64 21.97 -5.57
CA LEU A 109 0.20 20.67 -5.05
C LEU A 109 -1.15 20.80 -4.35
N ARG A 110 -2.14 20.02 -4.79
CA ARG A 110 -3.46 19.91 -4.14
C ARG A 110 -3.84 18.46 -3.94
N GLY A 111 -3.86 18.01 -2.69
CA GLY A 111 -4.18 16.61 -2.38
C GLY A 111 -3.77 16.22 -0.97
N THR A 112 -3.53 14.93 -0.80
CA THR A 112 -3.20 14.32 0.48
C THR A 112 -1.83 13.64 0.38
N VAL A 113 -0.91 14.04 1.25
CA VAL A 113 0.37 13.36 1.45
C VAL A 113 0.18 12.33 2.56
N TYR A 114 0.62 11.11 2.36
CA TYR A 114 0.54 10.02 3.32
C TYR A 114 1.94 9.58 3.71
N LYS A 115 2.13 9.22 4.98
CA LYS A 115 3.36 8.63 5.50
C LYS A 115 3.08 7.67 6.64
N THR A 116 3.67 6.49 6.56
CA THR A 116 3.61 5.49 7.63
C THR A 116 4.91 5.51 8.43
N TYR A 117 4.79 5.73 9.74
CA TYR A 117 5.89 5.60 10.69
C TYR A 117 5.81 4.25 11.38
N VAL A 118 6.95 3.59 11.52
CA VAL A 118 7.06 2.30 12.20
C VAL A 118 8.04 2.41 13.35
N TYR A 119 7.59 2.06 14.56
CA TYR A 119 8.39 2.09 15.77
C TYR A 119 8.52 0.69 16.34
N THR A 120 9.72 0.25 16.65
CA THR A 120 9.95 -0.99 17.39
C THR A 120 9.54 -0.79 18.85
N LEU A 121 8.77 -1.75 19.38
CA LEU A 121 8.33 -1.82 20.76
C LEU A 121 9.07 -2.98 21.46
N GLU A 122 10.12 -2.65 22.19
CA GLU A 122 10.93 -3.60 22.94
C GLU A 122 11.00 -3.19 24.40
N ASN A 123 10.64 -4.10 25.31
CA ASN A 123 10.63 -3.84 26.75
C ASN A 123 9.88 -2.55 27.14
N ASP A 124 8.73 -2.30 26.49
CA ASP A 124 7.92 -1.10 26.64
C ASP A 124 8.64 0.23 26.30
N VAL A 125 9.71 0.16 25.52
CA VAL A 125 10.37 1.31 24.91
C VAL A 125 9.99 1.35 23.43
N LEU A 126 9.50 2.50 22.97
CA LEU A 126 9.29 2.76 21.55
C LEU A 126 10.51 3.48 20.97
N SER A 127 11.01 2.97 19.86
CA SER A 127 12.09 3.59 19.08
C SER A 127 11.80 3.49 17.60
N ILE A 128 12.05 4.56 16.84
CA ILE A 128 11.79 4.56 15.39
C ILE A 128 12.56 3.45 14.67
N ASN A 129 11.83 2.60 13.94
CA ASN A 129 12.40 1.61 13.05
C ASN A 129 12.72 2.29 11.72
N LYS A 130 13.91 2.90 11.62
CA LYS A 130 14.35 3.66 10.44
C LYS A 130 14.39 2.82 9.17
N LYS A 131 14.69 1.52 9.28
CA LYS A 131 14.76 0.61 8.12
C LYS A 131 13.40 0.53 7.44
N ILE A 132 12.34 0.30 8.22
CA ILE A 132 10.98 0.16 7.69
C ILE A 132 10.39 1.54 7.38
N THR A 133 10.54 2.52 8.27
CA THR A 133 9.96 3.87 8.09
C THR A 133 10.49 4.59 6.85
N ASN A 134 11.72 4.30 6.41
CA ASN A 134 12.31 4.90 5.21
C ASN A 134 12.03 4.09 3.93
N ASP A 135 11.11 3.13 3.96
CA ASP A 135 10.65 2.43 2.76
C ASP A 135 9.88 3.39 1.85
N ASN A 136 10.36 3.57 0.61
CA ASN A 136 9.75 4.50 -0.34
C ASN A 136 8.29 4.18 -0.69
N ASN A 137 7.81 2.96 -0.40
CA ASN A 137 6.40 2.61 -0.63
C ASN A 137 5.49 3.07 0.50
N LEU A 138 6.03 3.43 1.67
CA LEU A 138 5.29 3.86 2.86
C LEU A 138 5.07 5.37 2.91
N GLU A 139 5.42 6.09 1.84
CA GLU A 139 5.17 7.50 1.66
C GLU A 139 4.63 7.73 0.24
N GLY A 140 3.66 8.63 0.10
CA GLY A 140 3.14 8.96 -1.22
C GLY A 140 2.07 10.04 -1.22
N PHE A 141 1.60 10.38 -2.42
CA PHE A 141 0.67 11.48 -2.64
C PHE A 141 -0.54 11.04 -3.47
N GLU A 142 -1.73 11.43 -3.02
CA GLU A 142 -2.96 11.40 -3.81
C GLU A 142 -3.43 12.81 -4.11
N GLY A 143 -3.60 13.16 -5.38
CA GLY A 143 -4.16 14.46 -5.76
C GLY A 143 -3.67 14.97 -7.10
N LEU A 144 -3.60 16.29 -7.24
CA LEU A 144 -3.24 16.96 -8.48
C LEU A 144 -1.93 17.74 -8.31
N TYR A 145 -1.04 17.56 -9.28
CA TYR A 145 0.13 18.40 -9.52
C TYR A 145 -0.23 19.48 -10.53
N ASN A 146 0.13 20.73 -10.25
CA ASN A 146 -0.13 21.84 -11.17
C ASN A 146 1.03 22.10 -12.17
N GLU A 147 1.95 21.14 -12.35
CA GLU A 147 2.99 21.26 -13.37
C GLU A 147 2.47 20.86 -14.76
N GLY A 148 2.52 21.80 -15.70
CA GLY A 148 2.40 21.60 -17.15
C GLY A 148 1.03 21.11 -17.64
N GLU A 149 0.76 19.81 -17.45
CA GLU A 149 -0.41 19.09 -18.00
C GLU A 149 -1.35 18.51 -16.93
N GLY A 150 -1.12 18.79 -15.65
CA GLY A 150 -2.03 18.35 -14.57
C GLY A 150 -1.88 16.87 -14.24
N GLY A 151 -0.70 16.46 -13.78
CA GLY A 151 -0.46 15.09 -13.33
C GLY A 151 -1.33 14.74 -12.12
N ASN A 152 -1.80 13.49 -12.03
CA ASN A 152 -2.49 12.96 -10.86
C ASN A 152 -1.56 12.05 -10.05
N GLY A 153 -1.43 12.33 -8.75
CA GLY A 153 -0.85 11.40 -7.80
C GLY A 153 -1.86 10.34 -7.43
N GLN A 154 -1.47 9.07 -7.50
CA GLN A 154 -2.24 7.95 -6.95
C GLN A 154 -1.35 7.18 -5.98
N TYR A 155 -1.80 7.09 -4.74
CA TYR A 155 -1.16 6.31 -3.69
C TYR A 155 -2.10 5.22 -3.20
N GLN A 156 -1.56 4.06 -2.81
CA GLN A 156 -2.38 2.88 -2.49
C GLN A 156 -2.41 2.55 -0.99
N LEU A 157 -1.32 2.79 -0.25
CA LEU A 157 -1.22 2.42 1.17
C LEU A 157 -1.77 3.52 2.08
N LYS A 158 -3.05 3.85 1.89
CA LYS A 158 -3.75 4.98 2.54
C LYS A 158 -4.49 4.62 3.81
N GLU A 159 -4.62 3.33 4.08
CA GLU A 159 -5.48 2.76 5.10
C GLU A 159 -4.69 1.67 5.84
N LEU A 160 -4.98 1.51 7.13
CA LEU A 160 -4.20 0.64 8.01
C LEU A 160 -4.16 -0.84 7.54
N PRO A 161 -5.25 -1.46 7.04
CA PRO A 161 -5.21 -2.84 6.56
C PRO A 161 -4.23 -3.06 5.40
N GLU A 162 -4.20 -2.16 4.42
CA GLU A 162 -3.33 -2.19 3.25
C GLU A 162 -1.87 -2.00 3.65
N VAL A 163 -1.61 -1.08 4.59
CA VAL A 163 -0.28 -0.89 5.19
C VAL A 163 0.16 -2.14 5.95
N GLU A 164 -0.72 -2.72 6.77
CA GLU A 164 -0.42 -3.93 7.54
C GLU A 164 -0.12 -5.11 6.61
N GLU A 165 -0.92 -5.34 5.57
CA GLU A 165 -0.68 -6.38 4.57
C GLU A 165 0.69 -6.21 3.90
N TYR A 166 0.99 -4.99 3.45
CA TYR A 166 2.29 -4.66 2.88
C TYR A 166 3.44 -4.96 3.85
N LEU A 167 3.36 -4.47 5.09
CA LEU A 167 4.40 -4.64 6.09
C LEU A 167 4.59 -6.11 6.47
N LEU A 168 3.51 -6.85 6.66
CA LEU A 168 3.56 -8.28 6.95
C LEU A 168 4.19 -9.04 5.78
N SER A 169 3.85 -8.72 4.54
CA SER A 169 4.42 -9.39 3.37
C SER A 169 5.94 -9.18 3.28
N LYS A 170 6.42 -7.97 3.54
CA LYS A 170 7.81 -7.56 3.31
C LYS A 170 8.73 -7.76 4.52
N TYR A 171 8.22 -7.60 5.74
CA TYR A 171 9.02 -7.48 6.97
C TYR A 171 8.71 -8.53 8.04
N SER A 172 7.70 -9.38 7.91
CA SER A 172 7.49 -10.47 8.87
C SER A 172 8.43 -11.63 8.63
N GLN A 173 9.11 -12.15 9.66
CA GLN A 173 9.84 -13.43 9.49
C GLN A 173 8.88 -14.62 9.30
N SER A 174 7.60 -14.47 9.67
CA SER A 174 6.55 -15.44 9.35
C SER A 174 6.12 -15.41 7.87
N SER A 175 6.45 -14.34 7.11
CA SER A 175 6.32 -14.32 5.64
C SER A 175 7.57 -14.85 4.94
N LYS A 176 8.66 -15.14 5.68
CA LYS A 176 9.60 -16.22 5.34
C LYS A 176 9.02 -17.60 5.69
N LYS A 177 7.72 -17.80 5.44
CA LYS A 177 7.29 -19.13 5.06
C LYS A 177 7.96 -19.37 3.72
N THR A 178 8.91 -20.30 3.66
CA THR A 178 9.22 -20.99 2.40
C THR A 178 7.87 -21.40 1.85
N SER A 179 7.35 -20.61 0.93
CA SER A 179 6.10 -20.93 0.28
C SER A 179 6.36 -22.30 -0.34
N GLU A 180 5.60 -23.32 0.05
CA GLU A 180 5.60 -24.60 -0.67
C GLU A 180 5.23 -24.38 -2.17
N LEU A 181 4.82 -23.16 -2.54
CA LEU A 181 4.52 -22.69 -3.89
C LEU A 181 5.66 -21.86 -4.52
N SER A 182 6.77 -21.62 -3.81
CA SER A 182 7.95 -20.92 -4.34
C SER A 182 9.12 -21.88 -4.49
N MET A 183 9.75 -21.86 -5.66
CA MET A 183 10.99 -22.58 -5.89
C MET A 183 12.22 -21.69 -5.66
N CYS A 184 12.11 -20.52 -5.03
CA CYS A 184 13.25 -19.64 -4.75
C CYS A 184 14.09 -20.12 -3.56
N ASN A 185 15.42 -20.02 -3.66
CA ASN A 185 16.35 -20.46 -2.61
C ASN A 185 16.45 -19.41 -1.48
N GLU A 186 16.93 -19.87 -0.31
CA GLU A 186 17.43 -18.98 0.73
C GLU A 186 18.51 -18.04 0.16
N GLY A 187 18.29 -16.73 0.27
CA GLY A 187 19.18 -15.70 -0.28
C GLY A 187 18.72 -15.10 -1.62
N THR A 188 17.63 -15.60 -2.21
CA THR A 188 16.94 -14.96 -3.35
C THR A 188 15.59 -14.42 -2.92
N GLU A 189 15.17 -13.29 -3.50
CA GLU A 189 13.84 -12.73 -3.29
C GLU A 189 12.87 -13.30 -4.33
N GLU A 190 11.75 -13.87 -3.91
CA GLU A 190 10.71 -14.27 -4.85
C GLU A 190 10.10 -13.03 -5.51
N VAL A 191 10.10 -12.95 -6.83
CA VAL A 191 9.56 -11.83 -7.62
C VAL A 191 8.21 -12.18 -8.21
N PHE A 192 8.08 -13.43 -8.66
CA PHE A 192 6.85 -14.00 -9.18
C PHE A 192 6.84 -15.49 -8.86
N SER A 193 5.67 -16.03 -8.53
CA SER A 193 5.51 -17.48 -8.53
C SER A 193 4.06 -17.90 -8.75
N CYS A 194 3.88 -19.00 -9.46
CA CYS A 194 2.57 -19.60 -9.67
C CYS A 194 2.65 -21.13 -9.82
N THR A 195 1.53 -21.78 -9.53
CA THR A 195 1.28 -23.18 -9.88
C THR A 195 0.49 -23.23 -11.18
N LEU A 196 1.02 -23.94 -12.17
CA LEU A 196 0.41 -24.17 -13.48
C LEU A 196 -0.68 -25.25 -13.40
N GLU A 197 -1.55 -25.33 -14.42
CA GLU A 197 -2.62 -26.35 -14.51
C GLU A 197 -2.12 -27.80 -14.41
N ASN A 198 -0.85 -28.07 -14.75
CA ASN A 198 -0.24 -29.39 -14.62
C ASN A 198 0.36 -29.65 -13.23
N ASN A 199 0.06 -28.81 -12.24
CA ASN A 199 0.59 -28.82 -10.87
C ASN A 199 2.11 -28.65 -10.76
N LYS A 200 2.79 -28.22 -11.82
CA LYS A 200 4.17 -27.75 -11.73
C LYS A 200 4.18 -26.28 -11.37
N GLN A 201 5.27 -25.83 -10.79
CA GLN A 201 5.48 -24.45 -10.41
C GLN A 201 6.40 -23.77 -11.42
N VAL A 202 6.26 -22.46 -11.50
CA VAL A 202 7.21 -21.56 -12.15
C VAL A 202 7.46 -20.39 -11.20
N SER A 203 8.75 -20.10 -10.95
CA SER A 203 9.15 -19.01 -10.06
C SER A 203 10.22 -18.15 -10.71
N LEU A 204 10.15 -16.85 -10.45
CA LEU A 204 11.18 -15.88 -10.79
C LEU A 204 11.77 -15.36 -9.48
N CYS A 205 13.08 -15.49 -9.31
CA CYS A 205 13.80 -15.18 -8.08
C CYS A 205 14.85 -14.11 -8.37
N ALA A 206 14.82 -12.99 -7.66
CA ALA A 206 15.85 -11.96 -7.72
C ALA A 206 17.07 -12.34 -6.87
N LEU A 207 18.25 -12.15 -7.44
CA LEU A 207 19.54 -12.25 -6.79
C LEU A 207 20.34 -11.00 -7.12
N GLY A 208 20.29 -10.00 -6.23
CA GLY A 208 20.85 -8.67 -6.50
C GLY A 208 20.15 -8.00 -7.68
N SER A 209 20.89 -7.69 -8.74
CA SER A 209 20.35 -7.11 -9.99
C SER A 209 20.04 -8.14 -11.08
N SER A 210 20.13 -9.44 -10.76
CA SER A 210 19.89 -10.54 -11.70
C SER A 210 18.64 -11.33 -11.30
N PHE A 211 18.07 -12.04 -12.26
CA PHE A 211 16.91 -12.91 -12.03
C PHE A 211 17.25 -14.36 -12.38
N ILE A 212 16.64 -15.28 -11.64
CA ILE A 212 16.71 -16.73 -11.86
C ILE A 212 15.29 -17.23 -12.06
N TYR A 213 15.05 -17.86 -13.20
CA TYR A 213 13.83 -18.58 -13.52
C TYR A 213 13.97 -20.04 -13.12
N ARG A 214 12.91 -20.59 -12.51
CA ARG A 214 12.80 -22.01 -12.17
C ARG A 214 11.47 -22.59 -12.62
N TYR A 215 11.49 -23.83 -13.08
CA TYR A 215 10.32 -24.63 -13.42
C TYR A 215 10.49 -26.07 -12.90
N GLY A 216 9.44 -26.64 -12.32
CA GLY A 216 9.45 -27.99 -11.76
C GLY A 216 8.49 -28.16 -10.60
N THR A 217 8.93 -28.85 -9.56
CA THR A 217 8.26 -28.95 -8.26
C THR A 217 9.23 -28.52 -7.15
N PRO A 218 8.76 -28.19 -5.93
CA PRO A 218 9.64 -27.81 -4.83
C PRO A 218 10.76 -28.81 -4.56
N ASP A 219 10.47 -30.11 -4.70
CA ASP A 219 11.44 -31.19 -4.50
C ASP A 219 12.30 -31.52 -5.73
N ASN A 220 11.96 -31.00 -6.92
CA ASN A 220 12.63 -31.35 -8.17
C ASN A 220 12.57 -30.19 -9.19
N ILE A 221 13.64 -29.43 -9.26
CA ILE A 221 13.82 -28.38 -10.27
C ILE A 221 14.19 -29.03 -11.61
N GLU A 222 13.29 -28.94 -12.58
CA GLU A 222 13.46 -29.51 -13.92
C GLU A 222 14.19 -28.56 -14.86
N LEU A 223 14.05 -27.26 -14.61
CA LEU A 223 14.68 -26.22 -15.40
C LEU A 223 15.03 -25.04 -14.49
N GLU A 224 16.30 -24.66 -14.49
CA GLU A 224 16.81 -23.41 -13.94
C GLU A 224 17.49 -22.61 -15.05
N TYR A 225 17.31 -21.28 -15.06
CA TYR A 225 17.93 -20.36 -16.01
C TYR A 225 18.15 -18.97 -15.37
N PRO A 226 19.25 -18.26 -15.67
CA PRO A 226 20.41 -18.70 -16.43
C PRO A 226 21.38 -19.55 -15.60
N ASN A 227 22.10 -20.46 -16.26
CA ASN A 227 23.30 -21.11 -15.73
C ASN A 227 24.55 -20.27 -16.05
N ASP A 228 25.70 -20.64 -15.45
CA ASP A 228 26.99 -20.02 -15.72
C ASP A 228 27.29 -19.92 -17.23
N GLY A 229 27.48 -18.68 -17.70
CA GLY A 229 27.78 -18.37 -19.10
C GLY A 229 26.57 -18.25 -20.03
N GLU A 230 25.35 -18.45 -19.53
CA GLU A 230 24.13 -18.13 -20.27
C GLU A 230 23.77 -16.65 -20.16
N LYS A 231 22.93 -16.18 -21.09
CA LYS A 231 22.46 -14.80 -21.07
C LYS A 231 21.44 -14.59 -19.95
N PRO A 232 21.35 -13.39 -19.36
CA PRO A 232 20.26 -13.03 -18.47
C PRO A 232 18.88 -13.20 -19.13
N LEU A 233 17.83 -13.23 -18.31
CA LEU A 233 16.46 -13.16 -18.80
C LEU A 233 16.21 -11.82 -19.49
N ASP A 234 15.54 -11.87 -20.64
CA ASP A 234 15.00 -10.70 -21.30
C ASP A 234 13.56 -10.47 -20.85
N TRP A 235 13.10 -9.24 -21.07
CA TRP A 235 11.77 -8.81 -20.68
C TRP A 235 11.22 -7.82 -21.71
N ARG A 236 9.90 -7.77 -21.83
CA ARG A 236 9.23 -6.76 -22.66
C ARG A 236 7.86 -6.42 -22.12
N LEU A 237 7.55 -5.13 -22.21
CA LEU A 237 6.22 -4.60 -22.03
C LEU A 237 5.61 -4.35 -23.41
N ILE A 238 4.48 -4.97 -23.68
CA ILE A 238 3.70 -4.77 -24.90
C ILE A 238 2.46 -3.96 -24.50
N GLN A 239 2.45 -2.69 -24.91
CA GLN A 239 1.31 -1.81 -24.70
C GLN A 239 0.39 -1.87 -25.93
N GLY A 240 -0.87 -2.22 -25.71
CA GLY A 240 -1.93 -2.28 -26.70
C GLY A 240 -3.30 -2.09 -26.03
N PRO A 241 -4.41 -2.56 -26.64
CA PRO A 241 -5.72 -2.58 -26.00
C PRO A 241 -5.75 -3.39 -24.69
N SER A 242 -4.87 -4.39 -24.60
CA SER A 242 -4.54 -5.13 -23.38
C SER A 242 -3.11 -4.81 -22.97
N LEU A 243 -2.84 -4.78 -21.66
CA LEU A 243 -1.49 -4.70 -21.12
C LEU A 243 -0.88 -6.11 -21.13
N LYS A 244 0.26 -6.31 -21.79
CA LYS A 244 0.98 -7.58 -21.72
C LYS A 244 2.42 -7.39 -21.25
N GLN A 245 2.83 -8.14 -20.24
CA GLN A 245 4.20 -8.23 -19.75
C GLN A 245 4.75 -9.62 -20.02
N GLU A 246 6.00 -9.72 -20.45
CA GLU A 246 6.65 -11.00 -20.67
C GLU A 246 8.09 -11.00 -20.15
N VAL A 247 8.45 -12.08 -19.46
CA VAL A 247 9.83 -12.46 -19.15
C VAL A 247 10.16 -13.68 -20.02
N PHE A 248 11.23 -13.59 -20.81
CA PHE A 248 11.54 -14.61 -21.80
C PHE A 248 13.03 -14.89 -21.92
N PHE A 249 13.36 -16.08 -22.39
CA PHE A 249 14.73 -16.48 -22.69
C PHE A 249 14.77 -17.59 -23.75
N ASN A 250 15.96 -17.79 -24.33
CA ASN A 250 16.22 -18.87 -25.27
C ASN A 250 17.26 -19.82 -24.70
N ARG A 251 17.02 -21.13 -24.84
CA ARG A 251 18.02 -22.17 -24.59
C ARG A 251 18.05 -23.13 -25.77
N GLY A 252 19.10 -23.00 -26.60
CA GLY A 252 19.20 -23.72 -27.86
C GLY A 252 18.09 -23.33 -28.84
N LYS A 253 17.25 -24.30 -29.24
CA LYS A 253 16.12 -24.11 -30.17
C LYS A 253 14.79 -23.84 -29.45
N TYR A 254 14.82 -23.78 -28.13
CA TYR A 254 13.65 -23.53 -27.30
C TYR A 254 13.56 -22.06 -26.93
N ASN A 255 12.35 -21.52 -26.99
CA ASN A 255 11.99 -20.22 -26.45
C ASN A 255 11.03 -20.44 -25.29
N TYR A 256 11.29 -19.80 -24.15
CA TYR A 256 10.46 -19.84 -22.96
C TYR A 256 9.96 -18.43 -22.71
N ALA A 257 8.65 -18.27 -22.54
CA ALA A 257 8.02 -17.00 -22.24
C ALA A 257 7.01 -17.18 -21.10
N LEU A 258 7.27 -16.50 -20.00
CA LEU A 258 6.32 -16.33 -18.91
C LEU A 258 5.62 -14.99 -19.11
N SER A 259 4.31 -15.02 -19.30
CA SER A 259 3.52 -13.85 -19.68
C SER A 259 2.45 -13.51 -18.65
N TYR A 260 2.14 -12.23 -18.57
CA TYR A 260 0.97 -11.67 -17.93
C TYR A 260 0.18 -10.87 -18.95
N SER A 261 -1.13 -11.07 -19.03
CA SER A 261 -2.06 -10.22 -19.76
C SER A 261 -3.17 -9.72 -18.85
N MET A 262 -3.49 -8.44 -18.98
CA MET A 262 -4.69 -7.84 -18.41
C MET A 262 -5.67 -7.58 -19.55
N ASP A 263 -6.70 -8.41 -19.64
CA ASP A 263 -7.72 -8.32 -20.68
C ASP A 263 -8.98 -7.63 -20.16
N VAL A 264 -9.56 -6.77 -20.98
CA VAL A 264 -10.81 -6.09 -20.64
C VAL A 264 -11.98 -7.05 -20.90
N VAL A 265 -12.66 -7.46 -19.83
CA VAL A 265 -13.81 -8.36 -19.91
C VAL A 265 -15.08 -7.58 -20.26
N ASP A 266 -15.27 -6.43 -19.63
CA ASP A 266 -16.37 -5.52 -19.91
C ASP A 266 -15.95 -4.05 -19.69
N LEU A 267 -16.00 -3.27 -20.77
CA LEU A 267 -15.64 -1.85 -20.80
C LEU A 267 -16.61 -0.97 -20.00
N LEU A 268 -17.85 -1.41 -19.81
CA LEU A 268 -18.88 -0.64 -19.11
C LEU A 268 -18.80 -0.83 -17.59
N SER A 269 -18.39 -2.00 -17.13
CA SER A 269 -18.20 -2.32 -15.71
C SER A 269 -16.76 -2.10 -15.21
N ALA A 270 -15.82 -1.81 -16.12
CA ALA A 270 -14.38 -1.77 -15.83
C ALA A 270 -13.88 -3.09 -15.22
N GLU A 271 -14.41 -4.21 -15.69
CA GLU A 271 -13.98 -5.55 -15.27
C GLU A 271 -12.77 -5.99 -16.09
N PHE A 272 -11.70 -6.36 -15.38
CA PHE A 272 -10.45 -6.84 -15.96
C PHE A 272 -10.20 -8.28 -15.53
N GLN A 273 -9.59 -9.05 -16.43
CA GLN A 273 -9.15 -10.41 -16.16
C GLN A 273 -7.63 -10.48 -16.29
N ASP A 274 -6.98 -10.79 -15.18
CA ASP A 274 -5.56 -11.08 -15.14
C ASP A 274 -5.31 -12.55 -15.53
N THR A 275 -4.45 -12.75 -16.52
CA THR A 275 -4.03 -14.09 -16.96
C THR A 275 -2.51 -14.19 -16.91
N TYR A 276 -2.01 -15.25 -16.28
CA TYR A 276 -0.60 -15.60 -16.27
C TYR A 276 -0.40 -16.93 -16.98
N ALA A 277 0.57 -17.00 -17.89
CA ALA A 277 0.82 -18.21 -18.67
C ALA A 277 2.30 -18.45 -18.95
N LEU A 278 2.70 -19.72 -18.94
CA LEU A 278 4.00 -20.18 -19.41
C LEU A 278 3.84 -20.81 -20.80
N ASP A 279 4.50 -20.21 -21.78
CA ASP A 279 4.60 -20.67 -23.14
C ASP A 279 6.02 -21.18 -23.42
N VAL A 280 6.11 -22.34 -24.08
CA VAL A 280 7.37 -22.88 -24.59
C VAL A 280 7.19 -23.24 -26.06
N GLU A 281 8.10 -22.72 -26.87
CA GLU A 281 8.18 -23.00 -28.29
C GLU A 281 9.47 -23.74 -28.63
N HIS A 282 9.43 -24.57 -29.67
CA HIS A 282 10.61 -25.19 -30.26
C HIS A 282 10.62 -24.97 -31.77
N ASN A 283 11.62 -24.23 -32.28
CA ASN A 283 11.68 -23.74 -33.66
C ASN A 283 10.40 -22.99 -34.11
N GLY A 284 9.90 -22.09 -33.27
CA GLY A 284 8.72 -21.26 -33.58
C GLY A 284 7.39 -22.01 -33.61
N LYS A 285 7.34 -23.23 -33.06
CA LYS A 285 6.10 -23.98 -32.86
C LYS A 285 5.86 -24.15 -31.37
N SER A 286 4.68 -23.76 -30.90
CA SER A 286 4.24 -24.01 -29.53
C SER A 286 4.24 -25.51 -29.24
N ILE A 287 4.90 -25.91 -28.15
CA ILE A 287 4.95 -27.29 -27.66
C ILE A 287 4.40 -27.42 -26.24
N PHE A 288 4.30 -26.32 -25.51
CA PHE A 288 3.73 -26.23 -24.18
C PHE A 288 3.14 -24.83 -24.00
N SER A 289 1.93 -24.76 -23.48
CA SER A 289 1.28 -23.52 -23.08
C SER A 289 0.36 -23.87 -21.92
N ARG A 290 0.61 -23.28 -20.76
CA ARG A 290 -0.19 -23.54 -19.54
C ARG A 290 -0.39 -22.24 -18.78
N THR A 291 -1.63 -22.02 -18.36
CA THR A 291 -2.01 -20.94 -17.48
C THR A 291 -1.66 -21.28 -16.03
N CYS A 292 -1.46 -20.24 -15.23
CA CYS A 292 -1.38 -20.37 -13.78
C CYS A 292 -2.78 -20.66 -13.25
N LYS A 293 -2.91 -21.79 -12.56
CA LYS A 293 -4.10 -22.16 -11.80
C LYS A 293 -4.18 -21.38 -10.48
N GLU A 294 -3.03 -21.13 -9.86
CA GLU A 294 -2.91 -20.41 -8.60
C GLU A 294 -1.66 -19.54 -8.65
N VAL A 295 -1.82 -18.24 -8.41
CA VAL A 295 -0.71 -17.27 -8.38
C VAL A 295 -0.39 -17.00 -6.91
N SER A 296 0.79 -17.43 -6.46
CA SER A 296 1.24 -17.18 -5.08
C SER A 296 1.89 -15.80 -4.94
N LYS A 297 2.54 -15.31 -5.99
CA LYS A 297 3.05 -13.94 -6.07
C LYS A 297 2.91 -13.40 -7.50
N PRO A 298 2.10 -12.33 -7.74
CA PRO A 298 1.91 -11.76 -9.06
C PRO A 298 3.15 -11.00 -9.54
N PHE A 299 3.22 -10.66 -10.82
CA PHE A 299 4.28 -9.79 -11.32
C PHE A 299 4.19 -8.41 -10.64
N PRO A 300 5.33 -7.77 -10.33
CA PRO A 300 5.31 -6.41 -9.83
C PRO A 300 4.65 -5.46 -10.84
N PRO A 301 3.84 -4.48 -10.39
CA PRO A 301 3.33 -3.44 -11.26
C PRO A 301 4.53 -2.69 -11.88
N HIS A 302 4.56 -2.62 -13.21
CA HIS A 302 5.67 -2.03 -13.98
C HIS A 302 7.01 -2.77 -13.87
N PHE A 303 6.99 -4.10 -13.77
CA PHE A 303 8.17 -4.95 -13.96
C PHE A 303 8.75 -4.73 -15.38
N GLY A 304 9.64 -3.75 -15.50
CA GLY A 304 10.08 -3.22 -16.81
C GLY A 304 10.77 -1.87 -16.74
N ALA A 305 10.34 -1.02 -15.80
CA ALA A 305 10.57 0.42 -15.89
C ALA A 305 11.78 0.94 -15.09
N SER A 306 12.32 0.18 -14.15
CA SER A 306 13.26 0.69 -13.13
C SER A 306 14.63 0.01 -13.06
N PHE A 307 15.01 -0.80 -14.05
CA PHE A 307 16.33 -1.47 -14.10
C PHE A 307 17.18 -1.10 -15.34
N GLN A 308 17.07 0.15 -15.81
CA GLN A 308 18.05 0.76 -16.73
C GLN A 308 19.05 1.63 -15.99
#